data_AF-A0A086P7S8-F1
#
_entry.id   AF-A0A086P7S8-F1
#
_cell.length_a   1.000
_cell.length_b   1.000
_cell.length_c   1.000
_cell.angle_alpha   90.00
_cell.angle_beta   90.00
_cell.angle_gamma   90.00
#
_symmetry.space_group_name_H-M   'P 1'
#
loop_
_entity.id
_entity.type
_entity.pdbx_description
1 polymer ?
#
loop_
_entity_poly.entity_id
_entity_poly.type
_entity_poly.pdbx_seq_one_letter_code
_entity_poly.pdbx_strand_id
1 'polypeptide(L)'
;MAAVLCDWPEVGSFLVTLRDTMFDGMRSDLRAGRIDPFDPALRRYLIASMGSLPDERLRVLFLDTAHGLIADEQMQHGTLCHLAIYPRTIFRRALEHNAAAIILVHNHPGGDATPSEDDIEATRKLDQIGRALDVEVLDHIIVTPTRLHHIICERRSAARRANPASFTLRSEVLPEDEAIDRACRNAETVLRRRILRRQLVGSAELFGEPAWDMLIDLFIHECKGQQLSMSSLCATAGIPTSSAMKLAQRLCEAGILERTPDLFDGRRTLMKIAPEVGHRLRAYFAEGTE
;
A
#
# COMPACT_ATOMS: atom_id res chain seq x y z
N MET A 1 5.49 -42.87 15.90
CA MET A 1 5.88 -42.73 14.48
C MET A 1 7.37 -42.40 14.30
N ALA A 2 7.96 -41.46 15.05
CA ALA A 2 9.37 -41.08 14.90
C ALA A 2 10.36 -42.25 15.09
N ALA A 3 10.11 -43.15 16.05
CA ALA A 3 11.00 -44.30 16.32
C ALA A 3 10.97 -45.42 15.25
N VAL A 4 9.93 -45.48 14.39
CA VAL A 4 9.77 -46.51 13.35
C VAL A 4 10.37 -46.07 12.02
N LEU A 5 10.47 -44.76 11.78
CA LEU A 5 10.99 -44.18 10.55
C LEU A 5 12.51 -43.96 10.57
N CYS A 6 13.16 -44.05 11.75
CA CYS A 6 14.61 -43.94 11.88
C CYS A 6 15.37 -45.05 11.11
N ASP A 7 14.76 -46.23 10.96
CA ASP A 7 15.36 -47.37 10.26
C ASP A 7 15.21 -47.30 8.73
N TRP A 8 14.45 -46.34 8.20
CA TRP A 8 14.13 -46.21 6.77
C TRP A 8 14.25 -44.75 6.28
N PRO A 9 15.47 -44.18 6.21
CA PRO A 9 15.70 -42.78 5.86
C PRO A 9 15.15 -42.40 4.47
N GLU A 10 15.14 -43.34 3.52
CA GLU A 10 14.54 -43.14 2.18
C GLU A 10 13.02 -42.95 2.25
N VAL A 11 12.33 -43.71 3.10
CA VAL A 11 10.88 -43.56 3.34
C VAL A 11 10.60 -42.23 4.03
N GLY A 12 11.44 -41.84 4.99
CA GLY A 12 11.37 -40.52 5.63
C GLY A 12 11.51 -39.38 4.61
N SER A 13 12.52 -39.44 3.75
CA SER A 13 12.73 -38.44 2.68
C SER A 13 11.56 -38.41 1.69
N PHE A 14 11.04 -39.59 1.29
CA PHE A 14 9.90 -39.68 0.37
C PHE A 14 8.64 -39.04 0.95
N LEU A 15 8.36 -39.27 2.23
CA LEU A 15 7.20 -38.66 2.92
C LEU A 15 7.33 -37.15 3.05
N VAL A 16 8.54 -36.63 3.30
CA VAL A 16 8.82 -35.19 3.30
C VAL A 16 8.57 -34.59 1.92
N THR A 17 9.15 -35.18 0.87
CA THR A 17 8.96 -34.70 -0.51
C THR A 17 7.50 -34.75 -0.95
N LEU A 18 6.78 -35.83 -0.63
CA LEU A 18 5.36 -35.97 -0.94
C LEU A 18 4.53 -34.87 -0.26
N ARG A 19 4.79 -34.62 1.03
CA ARG A 19 4.12 -33.55 1.79
C ARG A 19 4.42 -32.17 1.20
N ASP A 20 5.68 -31.90 0.89
CA ASP A 20 6.11 -30.60 0.37
C ASP A 20 5.49 -30.36 -1.04
N THR A 21 5.45 -31.40 -1.88
CA THR A 21 4.78 -31.37 -3.19
C THR A 21 3.27 -31.15 -3.08
N MET A 22 2.63 -31.80 -2.10
CA MET A 22 1.20 -31.60 -1.80
C MET A 22 0.94 -30.16 -1.39
N PHE A 23 1.77 -29.58 -0.52
CA PHE A 23 1.63 -28.18 -0.12
C PHE A 23 1.91 -27.21 -1.26
N ASP A 24 2.87 -27.49 -2.13
CA ASP A 24 3.11 -26.69 -3.32
C ASP A 24 1.91 -26.69 -4.28
N GLY A 25 1.27 -27.85 -4.46
CA GLY A 25 0.02 -27.97 -5.22
C GLY A 25 -1.10 -27.11 -4.61
N MET A 26 -1.33 -27.24 -3.30
CA MET A 26 -2.34 -26.44 -2.60
C MET A 26 -2.03 -24.94 -2.65
N ARG A 27 -0.75 -24.53 -2.58
CA ARG A 27 -0.32 -23.13 -2.74
C ARG A 27 -0.53 -22.63 -4.16
N SER A 28 -0.32 -23.48 -5.17
CA SER A 28 -0.60 -23.14 -6.56
C SER A 28 -2.09 -22.86 -6.77
N ASP A 29 -2.97 -23.67 -6.17
CA ASP A 29 -4.42 -23.45 -6.22
C ASP A 29 -4.81 -22.11 -5.58
N LEU A 30 -4.20 -21.78 -4.44
CA LEU A 30 -4.42 -20.49 -3.78
C LEU A 30 -3.91 -19.30 -4.61
N ARG A 31 -2.79 -19.45 -5.32
CA ARG A 31 -2.24 -18.40 -6.21
C ARG A 31 -3.08 -18.15 -7.45
N ALA A 32 -3.88 -19.12 -7.88
CA ALA A 32 -4.74 -18.97 -9.05
C ALA A 32 -5.95 -18.06 -8.81
N GLY A 33 -6.24 -17.71 -7.56
CA GLY A 33 -7.43 -16.96 -7.17
C GLY A 33 -7.15 -15.79 -6.24
N ARG A 34 -8.23 -15.06 -5.96
CA ARG A 34 -8.27 -14.05 -4.91
C ARG A 34 -8.39 -14.74 -3.55
N ILE A 35 -7.56 -14.34 -2.60
CA ILE A 35 -7.63 -14.85 -1.23
C ILE A 35 -8.70 -14.08 -0.44
N ASP A 36 -9.66 -14.84 0.10
CA ASP A 36 -10.59 -14.41 1.15
C ASP A 36 -10.23 -15.17 2.44
N PRO A 37 -10.03 -14.50 3.60
CA PRO A 37 -9.79 -15.17 4.87
C PRO A 37 -10.80 -16.29 5.20
N PHE A 38 -12.04 -16.17 4.72
CA PHE A 38 -13.12 -17.13 4.96
C PHE A 38 -13.24 -18.23 3.89
N ASP A 39 -12.34 -18.27 2.91
CA ASP A 39 -12.38 -19.27 1.84
C ASP A 39 -12.11 -20.70 2.38
N PRO A 40 -13.00 -21.68 2.07
CA PRO A 40 -12.75 -23.09 2.36
C PRO A 40 -11.41 -23.64 1.83
N ALA A 41 -10.91 -23.15 0.70
CA ALA A 41 -9.62 -23.58 0.15
C ALA A 41 -8.45 -23.14 1.05
N LEU A 42 -8.47 -21.88 1.48
CA LEU A 42 -7.51 -21.35 2.44
C LEU A 42 -7.60 -22.12 3.77
N ARG A 43 -8.80 -22.37 4.27
CA ARG A 43 -9.00 -23.15 5.50
C ARG A 43 -8.35 -24.53 5.42
N ARG A 44 -8.59 -25.27 4.33
CA ARG A 44 -8.00 -26.60 4.12
C ARG A 44 -6.48 -26.54 4.11
N TYR A 45 -5.91 -25.54 3.43
CA TYR A 45 -4.47 -25.33 3.38
C TYR A 45 -3.87 -25.04 4.76
N LEU A 46 -4.47 -24.11 5.53
CA LEU A 46 -3.95 -23.73 6.84
C LEU A 46 -4.03 -24.90 7.84
N ILE A 47 -5.14 -25.63 7.88
CA ILE A 47 -5.27 -26.81 8.75
C ILE A 47 -4.23 -27.88 8.38
N ALA A 48 -4.07 -28.17 7.08
CA ALA A 48 -3.13 -29.19 6.63
C ALA A 48 -1.66 -28.80 6.88
N SER A 49 -1.32 -27.52 6.71
CA SER A 49 0.06 -27.03 6.83
C SER A 49 0.49 -26.65 8.25
N MET A 50 -0.45 -26.25 9.11
CA MET A 50 -0.14 -25.72 10.44
C MET A 50 -0.88 -26.38 11.60
N GLY A 51 -2.03 -27.02 11.38
CA GLY A 51 -2.90 -27.48 12.46
C GLY A 51 -2.26 -28.49 13.41
N SER A 52 -1.41 -29.39 12.89
CA SER A 52 -0.77 -30.46 13.66
C SER A 52 0.70 -30.18 14.01
N LEU A 53 1.14 -28.92 13.91
CA LEU A 53 2.50 -28.56 14.27
C LEU A 53 2.68 -28.65 15.81
N PRO A 54 3.77 -29.26 16.29
CA PRO A 54 3.98 -29.49 17.73
C PRO A 54 4.33 -28.22 18.49
N ASP A 55 4.91 -27.24 17.80
CA ASP A 55 5.25 -25.93 18.35
C ASP A 55 4.33 -24.87 17.76
N GLU A 56 4.15 -23.78 18.49
CA GLU A 56 3.49 -22.58 17.99
C GLU A 56 4.38 -21.86 16.95
N ARG A 57 3.81 -21.62 15.77
CA ARG A 57 4.48 -21.01 14.62
C ARG A 57 3.62 -19.90 14.06
N LEU A 58 4.26 -18.80 13.67
CA LEU A 58 3.62 -17.74 12.91
C LEU A 58 3.91 -17.91 11.41
N ARG A 59 2.89 -17.69 10.61
CA ARG A 59 2.92 -17.59 9.15
C ARG A 59 2.27 -16.29 8.75
N VAL A 60 2.79 -15.66 7.72
CA VAL A 60 2.26 -14.44 7.15
C VAL A 60 2.05 -14.65 5.65
N LEU A 61 0.82 -14.41 5.20
CA LEU A 61 0.47 -14.37 3.78
C LEU A 61 0.55 -12.92 3.33
N PHE A 62 1.34 -12.65 2.30
CA PHE A 62 1.51 -11.34 1.68
C PHE A 62 0.68 -11.25 0.42
N LEU A 63 -0.16 -10.23 0.33
CA LEU A 63 -1.18 -10.10 -0.69
C LEU A 63 -1.03 -8.79 -1.46
N ASP A 64 -1.35 -8.83 -2.75
CA ASP A 64 -1.40 -7.64 -3.60
C ASP A 64 -2.71 -6.85 -3.41
N THR A 65 -2.88 -5.77 -4.18
CA THR A 65 -4.08 -4.91 -4.13
C THR A 65 -5.37 -5.60 -4.59
N ALA A 66 -5.28 -6.71 -5.32
CA ALA A 66 -6.40 -7.57 -5.71
C ALA A 66 -6.62 -8.73 -4.72
N HIS A 67 -5.86 -8.77 -3.62
CA HIS A 67 -5.75 -9.88 -2.66
C HIS A 67 -5.25 -11.19 -3.29
N GLY A 68 -4.44 -11.12 -4.34
CA GLY A 68 -3.68 -12.25 -4.88
C GLY A 68 -2.47 -12.57 -4.00
N LEU A 69 -2.16 -13.87 -3.84
CA LEU A 69 -1.06 -14.32 -3.00
C LEU A 69 0.31 -14.05 -3.66
N ILE A 70 1.05 -13.07 -3.13
CA ILE A 70 2.43 -12.76 -3.55
C ILE A 70 3.39 -13.78 -2.94
N ALA A 71 3.38 -13.87 -1.61
CA ALA A 71 4.30 -14.69 -0.84
C ALA A 71 3.59 -15.29 0.38
N ASP A 72 4.08 -16.43 0.82
CA ASP A 72 3.61 -17.09 2.04
C ASP A 72 4.85 -17.56 2.80
N GLU A 73 5.06 -16.95 3.97
CA GLU A 73 6.27 -17.13 4.74
C GLU A 73 5.96 -17.55 6.16
N GLN A 74 6.66 -18.58 6.62
CA GLN A 74 6.64 -18.97 8.01
C GLN A 74 7.67 -18.14 8.78
N MET A 75 7.17 -17.13 9.49
CA MET A 75 7.99 -16.17 10.23
C MET A 75 8.10 -16.63 11.67
N GLN A 76 9.31 -16.95 12.12
CA GLN A 76 9.62 -17.36 13.50
C GLN A 76 9.16 -18.74 13.98
N HIS A 77 9.95 -19.24 14.92
CA HIS A 77 9.67 -20.37 15.79
C HIS A 77 9.56 -19.78 17.21
N GLY A 78 8.40 -19.93 17.86
CA GLY A 78 8.25 -19.57 19.26
C GLY A 78 8.99 -20.57 20.16
N THR A 79 9.33 -20.14 21.37
CA THR A 79 9.72 -21.05 22.47
C THR A 79 8.46 -21.42 23.24
N LEU A 80 8.46 -22.61 23.87
CA LEU A 80 7.39 -23.34 24.57
C LEU A 80 6.23 -22.60 25.31
N CYS A 81 6.24 -21.28 25.48
CA CYS A 81 5.26 -20.57 26.34
C CYS A 81 4.51 -19.40 25.70
N HIS A 82 4.94 -18.82 24.56
CA HIS A 82 4.20 -17.78 23.84
C HIS A 82 4.90 -17.39 22.53
N LEU A 83 4.13 -17.20 21.47
CA LEU A 83 4.60 -16.62 20.21
C LEU A 83 4.77 -15.11 20.33
N ALA A 84 6.01 -14.65 20.42
CA ALA A 84 6.31 -13.23 20.32
C ALA A 84 6.15 -12.74 18.86
N ILE A 85 5.11 -11.96 18.61
CA ILE A 85 4.88 -11.30 17.31
C ILE A 85 5.71 -10.01 17.27
N TYR A 86 6.59 -9.87 16.27
CA TYR A 86 7.44 -8.69 16.10
C TYR A 86 6.98 -7.85 14.88
N PRO A 87 6.24 -6.75 15.09
CA PRO A 87 5.73 -5.91 14.00
C PRO A 87 6.80 -5.46 13.02
N ARG A 88 7.99 -5.06 13.52
CA ARG A 88 9.11 -4.63 12.67
C ARG A 88 9.50 -5.66 11.62
N THR A 89 9.47 -6.94 11.97
CA THR A 89 9.91 -8.02 11.08
C THR A 89 8.85 -8.29 10.02
N ILE A 90 7.59 -8.31 10.45
CA ILE A 90 6.43 -8.55 9.59
C ILE A 90 6.30 -7.43 8.55
N PHE A 91 6.33 -6.17 8.99
CA PHE A 91 6.18 -5.03 8.09
C PHE A 91 7.41 -4.80 7.22
N ARG A 92 8.64 -5.07 7.70
CA ARG A 92 9.82 -5.08 6.82
C ARG A 92 9.60 -6.02 5.63
N ARG A 93 9.09 -7.22 5.89
CA ARG A 93 8.85 -8.22 4.84
C ARG A 93 7.66 -7.87 3.96
N ALA A 94 6.60 -7.30 4.52
CA ALA A 94 5.48 -6.78 3.74
C ALA A 94 5.96 -5.71 2.73
N LEU A 95 6.81 -4.80 3.17
CA LEU A 95 7.40 -3.77 2.31
C LEU A 95 8.36 -4.35 1.28
N GLU A 96 9.21 -5.32 1.65
CA GLU A 96 10.10 -6.03 0.71
C GLU A 96 9.30 -6.72 -0.42
N HIS A 97 8.10 -7.22 -0.13
CA HIS A 97 7.20 -7.85 -1.12
C HIS A 97 6.28 -6.88 -1.84
N ASN A 98 6.29 -5.58 -1.51
CA ASN A 98 5.29 -4.60 -1.95
C ASN A 98 3.85 -5.07 -1.67
N ALA A 99 3.62 -5.71 -0.53
CA ALA A 99 2.32 -6.22 -0.15
C ALA A 99 1.37 -5.07 0.19
N ALA A 100 0.17 -5.07 -0.40
CA ALA A 100 -0.89 -4.14 -0.06
C ALA A 100 -1.69 -4.62 1.17
N ALA A 101 -1.68 -5.93 1.43
CA ALA A 101 -2.36 -6.52 2.56
C ALA A 101 -1.61 -7.75 3.10
N ILE A 102 -1.88 -8.09 4.36
CA ILE A 102 -1.34 -9.27 5.04
C ILE A 102 -2.43 -10.05 5.78
N ILE A 103 -2.27 -11.36 5.85
CA ILE A 103 -3.03 -12.24 6.76
C ILE A 103 -2.02 -12.90 7.71
N LEU A 104 -2.20 -12.72 9.01
CA LEU A 104 -1.42 -13.40 10.02
C LEU A 104 -2.07 -14.74 10.35
N VAL A 105 -1.26 -15.77 10.54
CA VAL A 105 -1.73 -17.10 10.90
C VAL A 105 -0.80 -17.70 11.95
N HIS A 106 -1.32 -18.15 13.08
CA HIS A 106 -0.55 -18.97 14.00
C HIS A 106 -1.33 -20.20 14.46
N ASN A 107 -0.62 -21.24 14.88
CA ASN A 107 -1.25 -22.48 15.37
C ASN A 107 -1.21 -22.58 16.89
N HIS A 108 -2.28 -23.09 17.50
CA HIS A 108 -2.29 -23.47 18.91
C HIS A 108 -2.14 -25.00 19.03
N PRO A 109 -0.97 -25.52 19.49
CA PRO A 109 -0.75 -26.96 19.63
C PRO A 109 -1.72 -27.62 20.62
N GLY A 110 -2.22 -26.85 21.61
CA GLY A 110 -3.19 -27.32 22.60
C GLY A 110 -4.59 -27.61 22.06
N GLY A 111 -4.87 -27.28 20.78
CA GLY A 111 -6.15 -27.57 20.13
C GLY A 111 -7.29 -26.60 20.47
N ASP A 112 -7.06 -25.63 21.36
CA ASP A 112 -7.97 -24.52 21.58
C ASP A 112 -7.64 -23.36 20.64
N ALA A 113 -8.56 -23.00 19.74
CA ALA A 113 -8.39 -21.88 18.81
C ALA A 113 -8.79 -20.53 19.42
N THR A 114 -9.17 -20.49 20.70
CA THR A 114 -9.53 -19.24 21.38
C THR A 114 -8.30 -18.33 21.49
N PRO A 115 -8.39 -17.05 21.09
CA PRO A 115 -7.27 -16.12 21.17
C PRO A 115 -6.97 -15.77 22.62
N SER A 116 -5.68 -15.64 22.93
CA SER A 116 -5.23 -15.06 24.19
C SER A 116 -5.39 -13.53 24.18
N GLU A 117 -5.28 -12.90 25.36
CA GLU A 117 -5.26 -11.43 25.45
C GLU A 117 -4.07 -10.84 24.68
N ASP A 118 -2.91 -11.51 24.72
CA ASP A 118 -1.69 -11.12 24.00
C ASP A 118 -1.91 -11.15 22.48
N ASP A 119 -2.63 -12.16 21.96
CA ASP A 119 -2.96 -12.24 20.54
C ASP A 119 -3.82 -11.06 20.10
N ILE A 120 -4.83 -10.71 20.90
CA ILE A 120 -5.74 -9.60 20.63
C ILE A 120 -4.97 -8.27 20.66
N GLU A 121 -4.12 -8.06 21.66
CA GLU A 121 -3.31 -6.84 21.77
C GLU A 121 -2.31 -6.73 20.62
N ALA A 122 -1.60 -7.81 20.30
CA ALA A 122 -0.68 -7.87 19.17
C ALA A 122 -1.40 -7.57 17.84
N THR A 123 -2.59 -8.14 17.63
CA THR A 123 -3.41 -7.88 16.44
C THR A 123 -3.79 -6.41 16.33
N ARG A 124 -4.25 -5.80 17.41
CA ARG A 124 -4.62 -4.36 17.44
C ARG A 124 -3.42 -3.48 17.12
N LYS A 125 -2.26 -3.79 17.68
CA LYS A 125 -1.01 -3.06 17.43
C LYS A 125 -0.57 -3.18 15.98
N LEU A 126 -0.67 -4.38 15.40
CA LEU A 126 -0.39 -4.62 13.99
C LEU A 126 -1.35 -3.87 13.07
N ASP A 127 -2.67 -3.89 13.33
CA ASP A 127 -3.64 -3.13 12.53
C ASP A 127 -3.37 -1.62 12.58
N GLN A 128 -2.97 -1.08 13.74
CA GLN A 128 -2.59 0.32 13.85
C GLN A 128 -1.33 0.66 13.03
N ILE A 129 -0.28 -0.16 13.13
CA ILE A 129 0.97 0.04 12.38
C ILE A 129 0.74 -0.15 10.88
N GLY A 130 -0.02 -1.17 10.50
CA GLY A 130 -0.34 -1.48 9.10
C GLY A 130 -1.05 -0.33 8.43
N ARG A 131 -2.04 0.29 9.10
CA ARG A 131 -2.68 1.51 8.61
C ARG A 131 -1.70 2.66 8.40
N ALA A 132 -0.70 2.83 9.27
CA ALA A 132 0.31 3.88 9.12
C ALA A 132 1.31 3.60 7.99
N LEU A 133 1.42 2.35 7.54
CA LEU A 133 2.32 1.91 6.47
C LEU A 133 1.60 1.60 5.16
N ASP A 134 0.29 1.88 5.07
CA ASP A 134 -0.56 1.50 3.94
C ASP A 134 -0.56 0.00 3.61
N VAL A 135 -0.39 -0.84 4.64
CA VAL A 135 -0.49 -2.31 4.56
C VAL A 135 -1.69 -2.77 5.38
N GLU A 136 -2.75 -3.25 4.73
CA GLU A 136 -3.96 -3.70 5.40
C GLU A 136 -3.74 -5.04 6.12
N VAL A 137 -4.04 -5.11 7.42
CA VAL A 137 -4.16 -6.38 8.13
C VAL A 137 -5.57 -6.92 7.90
N LEU A 138 -5.71 -7.84 6.95
CA LEU A 138 -7.01 -8.37 6.55
C LEU A 138 -7.61 -9.26 7.64
N ASP A 139 -6.77 -10.12 8.23
CA ASP A 139 -7.18 -10.95 9.35
C ASP A 139 -5.97 -11.48 10.14
N HIS A 140 -6.26 -11.99 11.33
CA HIS A 140 -5.38 -12.81 12.13
C HIS A 140 -6.10 -14.11 12.51
N ILE A 141 -5.62 -15.23 11.97
CA ILE A 141 -6.25 -16.55 12.04
C ILE A 141 -5.48 -17.45 12.99
N ILE A 142 -6.18 -18.03 13.96
CA ILE A 142 -5.67 -19.08 14.83
C ILE A 142 -6.08 -20.44 14.28
N VAL A 143 -5.11 -21.33 14.08
CA VAL A 143 -5.29 -22.65 13.47
C VAL A 143 -5.13 -23.74 14.51
N THR A 144 -6.02 -24.74 14.46
CA THR A 144 -5.90 -26.00 15.19
C THR A 144 -6.15 -27.16 14.22
N PRO A 145 -5.95 -28.44 14.62
CA PRO A 145 -6.21 -29.57 13.73
C PRO A 145 -7.64 -29.65 13.19
N THR A 146 -8.63 -29.06 13.89
CA THR A 146 -10.05 -29.21 13.57
C THR A 146 -10.75 -27.91 13.20
N ARG A 147 -10.28 -26.77 13.71
CA ARG A 147 -10.96 -25.48 13.56
C ARG A 147 -10.01 -24.31 13.37
N LEU A 148 -10.58 -23.23 12.84
CA LEU A 148 -9.97 -21.92 12.76
C LEU A 148 -10.72 -20.95 13.66
N HIS A 149 -10.03 -19.92 14.15
CA HIS A 149 -10.64 -18.76 14.78
C HIS A 149 -10.11 -17.50 14.10
N HIS A 150 -11.00 -16.57 13.78
CA HIS A 150 -10.67 -15.30 13.14
C HIS A 150 -10.75 -14.21 14.22
N ILE A 151 -9.66 -13.49 14.44
CA ILE A 151 -9.65 -12.39 15.42
C ILE A 151 -10.32 -11.15 14.81
N ILE A 152 -10.13 -10.90 13.51
CA ILE A 152 -10.77 -9.78 12.80
C ILE A 152 -12.00 -10.33 12.08
N CYS A 153 -13.13 -10.40 12.80
CA CYS A 153 -14.39 -10.95 12.29
C CYS A 153 -15.19 -10.00 11.38
N GLU A 154 -14.79 -8.73 11.24
CA GLU A 154 -15.52 -7.79 10.38
C GLU A 154 -15.07 -7.89 8.93
N ARG A 155 -16.02 -8.20 8.02
CA ARG A 155 -15.87 -7.87 6.60
C ARG A 155 -15.72 -6.35 6.50
N ARG A 156 -14.49 -5.87 6.49
CA ARG A 156 -14.20 -4.50 6.05
C ARG A 156 -14.67 -4.43 4.61
N SER A 157 -15.79 -3.75 4.41
CA SER A 157 -16.40 -3.57 3.10
C SER A 157 -15.33 -3.04 2.14
N ALA A 158 -15.33 -3.57 0.92
CA ALA A 158 -14.39 -3.29 -0.18
C ALA A 158 -14.31 -1.80 -0.62
N ALA A 159 -14.85 -0.88 0.17
CA ALA A 159 -14.88 0.55 -0.01
C ALA A 159 -13.63 1.28 0.50
N ARG A 160 -12.69 0.62 1.17
CA ARG A 160 -11.37 1.19 1.49
C ARG A 160 -10.32 0.68 0.50
N ARG A 161 -10.44 1.11 -0.76
CA ARG A 161 -9.24 1.23 -1.62
C ARG A 161 -8.21 2.04 -0.83
N ALA A 162 -6.96 1.58 -0.81
CA ALA A 162 -5.83 2.33 -0.28
C ALA A 162 -6.01 3.80 -0.67
N ASN A 163 -6.25 4.66 0.33
CA ASN A 163 -6.35 6.08 0.08
C ASN A 163 -4.92 6.52 -0.21
N PRO A 164 -4.57 6.95 -1.45
CA PRO A 164 -3.23 7.42 -1.74
C PRO A 164 -2.86 8.69 -0.94
N ALA A 165 -3.78 9.22 -0.12
CA ALA A 165 -3.58 10.35 0.78
C ALA A 165 -3.09 9.98 2.20
N SER A 166 -2.80 8.71 2.50
CA SER A 166 -2.44 8.27 3.85
C SER A 166 -0.97 8.57 4.25
N PHE A 167 -0.08 8.78 3.26
CA PHE A 167 1.34 9.06 3.52
C PHE A 167 1.70 10.55 3.72
N THR A 168 0.76 11.44 4.06
CA THR A 168 1.19 12.76 4.56
C THR A 168 1.71 12.60 5.99
N LEU A 169 3.02 12.38 6.11
CA LEU A 169 3.73 12.49 7.37
C LEU A 169 3.35 13.83 7.98
N ARG A 170 2.83 13.84 9.21
CA ARG A 170 2.56 15.09 9.92
C ARG A 170 3.89 15.84 10.09
N SER A 171 4.19 16.75 9.17
CA SER A 171 5.21 17.79 9.33
C SER A 171 4.85 18.63 10.55
N GLU A 172 5.86 19.13 11.26
CA GLU A 172 5.71 20.04 12.39
C GLU A 172 4.64 21.10 12.11
N VAL A 173 3.68 21.27 13.04
CA VAL A 173 2.59 22.24 12.89
C VAL A 173 3.19 23.63 12.94
N LEU A 174 3.55 24.14 11.78
CA LEU A 174 3.87 25.54 11.58
C LEU A 174 2.58 26.33 11.38
N PRO A 175 2.57 27.62 11.75
CA PRO A 175 1.45 28.50 11.42
C PRO A 175 1.11 28.39 9.92
N GLU A 176 -0.19 28.32 9.59
CA GLU A 176 -0.67 28.04 8.22
C GLU A 176 -0.02 28.94 7.16
N ASP A 177 0.18 30.22 7.48
CA ASP A 177 0.80 31.20 6.58
C ASP A 177 2.27 30.86 6.27
N GLU A 178 3.05 30.43 7.26
CA GLU A 178 4.46 30.08 7.09
C GLU A 178 4.63 28.77 6.31
N ALA A 179 3.69 27.83 6.49
CA ALA A 179 3.65 26.57 5.76
C ALA A 179 3.34 26.79 4.25
N ILE A 180 2.40 27.69 3.94
CA ILE A 180 2.06 28.06 2.55
C ILE A 180 3.25 28.73 1.86
N ASP A 181 3.90 29.68 2.54
CA ASP A 181 5.07 30.39 2.02
C ASP A 181 6.23 29.44 1.73
N ARG A 182 6.49 28.49 2.63
CA ARG A 182 7.52 27.46 2.43
C ARG A 182 7.17 26.53 1.27
N ALA A 183 5.93 26.05 1.21
CA ALA A 183 5.46 25.20 0.12
C ALA A 183 5.60 25.91 -1.24
N CYS A 184 5.25 27.20 -1.32
CA CYS A 184 5.41 27.98 -2.53
C CYS A 184 6.87 28.07 -2.98
N ARG A 185 7.81 28.41 -2.07
CA ARG A 185 9.25 28.48 -2.39
C ARG A 185 9.83 27.14 -2.85
N ASN A 186 9.37 26.05 -2.23
CA ASN A 186 9.82 24.70 -2.60
C ASN A 186 9.30 24.30 -3.98
N ALA A 187 8.03 24.57 -4.27
CA ALA A 187 7.43 24.34 -5.59
C ALA A 187 8.17 25.12 -6.70
N GLU A 188 8.50 26.39 -6.47
CA GLU A 188 9.29 27.20 -7.41
C GLU A 188 10.67 26.59 -7.68
N THR A 189 11.33 26.09 -6.64
CA THR A 189 12.64 25.44 -6.74
C THR A 189 12.54 24.16 -7.58
N VAL A 190 11.51 23.34 -7.34
CA VAL A 190 11.23 22.11 -8.10
C VAL A 190 10.97 22.42 -9.57
N LEU A 191 10.06 23.35 -9.88
CA LEU A 191 9.74 23.71 -11.26
C LEU A 191 10.97 24.24 -12.00
N ARG A 192 11.77 25.09 -11.34
CA ARG A 192 13.01 25.63 -11.91
C ARG A 192 14.01 24.54 -12.24
N ARG A 193 14.24 23.57 -11.33
CA ARG A 193 15.14 22.44 -11.57
C ARG A 193 14.67 21.58 -12.75
N ARG A 194 13.36 21.33 -12.86
CA ARG A 194 12.75 20.56 -13.94
C ARG A 194 12.89 21.25 -15.30
N ILE A 195 12.66 22.56 -15.38
CA ILE A 195 12.88 23.34 -16.60
C ILE A 195 14.36 23.31 -17.02
N LEU A 196 15.28 23.53 -16.07
CA LEU A 196 16.72 23.49 -16.36
C LEU A 196 17.17 22.10 -16.86
N ARG A 197 16.65 21.02 -16.27
CA ARG A 197 16.96 19.65 -16.70
C ARG A 197 16.53 19.39 -18.15
N ARG A 198 15.35 19.88 -18.56
CA ARG A 198 14.89 19.79 -19.96
C ARG A 198 15.80 20.53 -20.92
N GLN A 199 16.19 21.74 -20.55
CA GLN A 199 17.06 22.58 -21.37
C GLN A 199 18.48 22.00 -21.48
N LEU A 200 19.00 21.43 -20.40
CA LEU A 200 20.37 20.89 -20.35
C LEU A 200 20.56 19.68 -21.27
N VAL A 201 19.59 18.76 -21.32
CA VAL A 201 19.72 17.48 -22.03
C VAL A 201 19.29 17.57 -23.50
N GLY A 202 18.58 18.64 -23.90
CA GLY A 202 18.26 18.90 -25.31
C GLY A 202 17.18 17.99 -25.91
N SER A 203 16.38 17.30 -25.08
CA SER A 203 15.25 16.46 -25.51
C SER A 203 14.06 16.66 -24.59
N ALA A 204 13.36 17.79 -24.74
CA ALA A 204 12.28 18.22 -23.85
C ALA A 204 11.12 17.20 -23.75
N GLU A 205 10.85 16.46 -24.82
CA GLU A 205 9.78 15.44 -24.87
C GLU A 205 10.13 14.15 -24.12
N LEU A 206 11.43 13.84 -23.98
CA LEU A 206 11.89 12.60 -23.34
C LEU A 206 12.05 12.75 -21.82
N PHE A 207 12.26 13.97 -21.34
CA PHE A 207 12.61 14.26 -19.95
C PHE A 207 11.62 15.25 -19.34
N GLY A 208 10.39 14.80 -19.12
CA GLY A 208 9.35 15.61 -18.48
C GLY A 208 8.13 14.82 -18.02
N GLU A 209 7.39 15.41 -17.10
CA GLU A 209 6.08 14.93 -16.64
C GLU A 209 5.04 16.04 -16.89
N PRO A 210 4.49 16.17 -18.12
CA PRO A 210 3.71 17.35 -18.53
C PRO A 210 2.53 17.67 -17.61
N ALA A 211 1.86 16.63 -17.08
CA ALA A 211 0.76 16.79 -16.14
C ALA A 211 1.23 17.35 -14.79
N TRP A 212 2.40 16.91 -14.34
CA TRP A 212 2.98 17.36 -13.08
C TRP A 212 3.48 18.79 -13.18
N ASP A 213 4.09 19.19 -14.30
CA ASP A 213 4.52 20.58 -14.47
C ASP A 213 3.34 21.54 -14.46
N MET A 214 2.23 21.16 -15.12
CA MET A 214 0.98 21.92 -15.07
C MET A 214 0.49 22.07 -13.63
N LEU A 215 0.55 21.01 -12.82
CA LEU A 215 0.13 21.05 -11.42
C LEU A 215 1.04 21.92 -10.56
N ILE A 216 2.36 21.81 -10.72
CA ILE A 216 3.32 22.64 -9.98
C ILE A 216 3.12 24.12 -10.33
N ASP A 217 3.00 24.44 -11.62
CA ASP A 217 2.84 25.82 -12.09
C ASP A 217 1.54 26.43 -11.59
N LEU A 218 0.43 25.68 -11.69
CA LEU A 218 -0.86 26.11 -11.18
C LEU A 218 -0.83 26.30 -9.66
N PHE A 219 -0.14 25.43 -8.93
CA PHE A 219 0.02 25.50 -7.48
C PHE A 219 0.78 26.76 -7.05
N ILE A 220 1.88 27.09 -7.74
CA ILE A 220 2.66 28.31 -7.48
C ILE A 220 1.79 29.56 -7.69
N HIS A 221 0.98 29.59 -8.76
CA HIS A 221 0.08 30.71 -9.02
C HIS A 221 -1.01 30.83 -7.94
N GLU A 222 -1.62 29.71 -7.54
CA GLU A 222 -2.64 29.69 -6.48
C GLU A 222 -2.07 30.17 -5.14
N CYS A 223 -0.85 29.77 -4.78
CA CYS A 223 -0.15 30.26 -3.58
C CYS A 223 0.08 31.79 -3.61
N LYS A 224 0.26 32.37 -4.81
CA LYS A 224 0.42 33.83 -5.00
C LYS A 224 -0.91 34.57 -5.13
N GLY A 225 -2.05 33.88 -4.96
CA GLY A 225 -3.38 34.46 -5.18
C GLY A 225 -3.66 34.83 -6.65
N GLN A 226 -2.89 34.25 -7.58
CA GLN A 226 -3.00 34.50 -9.01
C GLN A 226 -3.84 33.41 -9.67
N GLN A 227 -4.57 33.78 -10.72
CA GLN A 227 -5.37 32.84 -11.51
C GLN A 227 -4.66 32.54 -12.83
N LEU A 228 -4.69 31.27 -13.24
CA LEU A 228 -4.06 30.84 -14.47
C LEU A 228 -5.11 30.52 -15.54
N SER A 229 -4.90 31.02 -16.75
CA SER A 229 -5.75 30.65 -17.89
C SER A 229 -5.37 29.27 -18.45
N MET A 230 -6.33 28.60 -19.09
CA MET A 230 -6.11 27.34 -19.78
C MET A 230 -4.94 27.39 -20.78
N SER A 231 -4.84 28.48 -21.55
CA SER A 231 -3.75 28.66 -22.53
C SER A 231 -2.38 28.82 -21.87
N SER A 232 -2.32 29.55 -20.75
CA SER A 232 -1.10 29.71 -19.95
C SER A 232 -0.65 28.39 -19.33
N LEU A 233 -1.59 27.61 -18.78
CA LEU A 233 -1.31 26.28 -18.22
C LEU A 233 -0.67 25.34 -19.26
N CYS A 234 -1.21 25.34 -20.48
CA CYS A 234 -0.69 24.53 -21.57
C CYS A 234 0.76 24.86 -21.95
N ALA A 235 1.19 26.10 -21.77
CA ALA A 235 2.55 26.53 -22.13
C ALA A 235 3.62 25.87 -21.24
N THR A 236 3.28 25.56 -19.99
CA THR A 236 4.23 25.00 -19.00
C THR A 236 4.49 23.49 -19.21
N ALA A 237 3.57 22.80 -19.88
CA ALA A 237 3.63 21.35 -20.07
C ALA A 237 4.82 20.87 -20.92
N GLY A 238 5.46 21.77 -21.69
CA GLY A 238 6.59 21.42 -22.55
C GLY A 238 6.25 20.48 -23.71
N ILE A 239 4.97 20.39 -24.09
CA ILE A 239 4.45 19.56 -25.18
C ILE A 239 3.55 20.40 -26.10
N PRO A 240 3.23 19.92 -27.33
CA PRO A 240 2.36 20.66 -28.24
C PRO A 240 1.01 21.04 -27.61
N THR A 241 0.53 22.26 -27.90
CA THR A 241 -0.66 22.86 -27.25
C THR A 241 -1.91 21.99 -27.34
N SER A 242 -2.13 21.29 -28.46
CA SER A 242 -3.27 20.40 -28.63
C SER A 242 -3.20 19.16 -27.72
N SER A 243 -2.00 18.64 -27.47
CA SER A 243 -1.75 17.55 -26.51
C SER A 243 -1.88 18.04 -25.08
N ALA A 244 -1.34 19.22 -24.77
CA ALA A 244 -1.49 19.88 -23.47
C ALA A 244 -2.97 20.11 -23.12
N MET A 245 -3.77 20.59 -24.08
CA MET A 245 -5.20 20.84 -23.86
C MET A 245 -5.99 19.56 -23.58
N LYS A 246 -5.69 18.47 -24.31
CA LYS A 246 -6.27 17.14 -24.02
C LYS A 246 -5.87 16.64 -22.63
N LEU A 247 -4.62 16.86 -22.24
CA LEU A 247 -4.13 16.44 -20.94
C LEU A 247 -4.81 17.18 -19.80
N ALA A 248 -4.90 18.51 -19.88
CA ALA A 248 -5.63 19.31 -18.91
C ALA A 248 -7.12 18.96 -18.84
N GLN A 249 -7.75 18.64 -19.98
CA GLN A 249 -9.14 18.14 -19.99
C GLN A 249 -9.27 16.82 -19.23
N ARG A 250 -8.34 15.87 -19.41
CA ARG A 250 -8.29 14.62 -18.62
C ARG A 250 -8.06 14.87 -17.14
N LEU A 251 -7.24 15.87 -16.77
CA LEU A 251 -7.04 16.26 -15.38
C LEU A 251 -8.33 16.81 -14.76
N CYS A 252 -9.13 17.57 -15.51
CA CYS A 252 -10.46 18.00 -15.07
C CYS A 252 -11.43 16.82 -14.91
N GLU A 253 -11.45 15.89 -15.87
CA GLU A 253 -12.30 14.69 -15.81
C GLU A 253 -11.96 13.78 -14.62
N ALA A 254 -10.68 13.74 -14.24
CA ALA A 254 -10.20 13.01 -13.06
C ALA A 254 -10.47 13.74 -11.73
N GLY A 255 -11.05 14.94 -11.74
CA GLY A 255 -11.29 15.74 -10.54
C GLY A 255 -10.03 16.30 -9.89
N ILE A 256 -8.93 16.40 -10.65
CA ILE A 256 -7.66 16.96 -10.18
C ILE A 256 -7.65 18.49 -10.34
N LEU A 257 -8.20 18.96 -11.45
CA LEU A 257 -8.35 20.38 -11.77
C LEU A 257 -9.82 20.76 -11.88
N GLU A 258 -10.11 22.01 -11.57
CA GLU A 258 -11.41 22.63 -11.76
C GLU A 258 -11.29 23.76 -12.80
N ARG A 259 -12.33 23.89 -13.63
CA ARG A 259 -12.43 24.97 -14.62
C ARG A 259 -13.52 25.94 -14.21
N THR A 260 -13.20 27.22 -14.20
CA THR A 260 -14.16 28.30 -13.93
C THR A 260 -14.15 29.27 -15.10
N PRO A 261 -15.32 29.68 -15.65
CA PRO A 261 -15.35 30.74 -16.64
C PRO A 261 -14.86 32.05 -16.04
N ASP A 262 -14.05 32.80 -16.78
CA ASP A 262 -13.64 34.14 -16.39
C ASP A 262 -14.84 35.10 -16.50
N LEU A 263 -15.14 35.80 -15.39
CA LEU A 263 -16.27 36.72 -15.30
C LEU A 263 -16.05 38.01 -16.09
N PHE A 264 -14.79 38.36 -16.37
CA PHE A 264 -14.42 39.59 -17.08
C PHE A 264 -14.13 39.37 -18.57
N ASP A 265 -13.89 38.12 -18.98
CA ASP A 265 -13.73 37.72 -20.37
C ASP A 265 -14.36 36.35 -20.61
N GLY A 266 -15.59 36.32 -21.13
CA GLY A 266 -16.35 35.09 -21.38
C GLY A 266 -15.70 34.11 -22.38
N ARG A 267 -14.55 34.46 -22.98
CA ARG A 267 -13.76 33.56 -23.83
C ARG A 267 -12.61 32.87 -23.08
N ARG A 268 -12.32 33.29 -21.84
CA ARG A 268 -11.24 32.74 -21.03
C ARG A 268 -11.78 31.75 -20.01
N THR A 269 -11.07 30.64 -19.91
CA THR A 269 -11.31 29.62 -18.88
C THR A 269 -10.15 29.67 -17.90
N LEU A 270 -10.48 29.90 -16.64
CA LEU A 270 -9.55 29.88 -15.52
C LEU A 270 -9.47 28.48 -14.97
N MET A 271 -8.25 28.09 -14.60
CA MET A 271 -7.94 26.79 -14.03
C MET A 271 -7.65 26.96 -12.55
N LYS A 272 -8.11 26.00 -11.75
CA LYS A 272 -7.82 25.91 -10.31
C LYS A 272 -7.50 24.47 -9.94
N ILE A 273 -6.76 24.27 -8.87
CA ILE A 273 -6.55 22.93 -8.31
C ILE A 273 -7.78 22.58 -7.48
N ALA A 274 -8.27 21.35 -7.61
CA ALA A 274 -9.36 20.89 -6.76
C ALA A 274 -8.93 20.93 -5.27
N PRO A 275 -9.76 21.40 -4.33
CA PRO A 275 -9.34 21.69 -2.95
C PRO A 275 -8.59 20.56 -2.24
N GLU A 276 -9.06 19.31 -2.42
CA GLU A 276 -8.44 18.09 -1.88
C GLU A 276 -7.03 17.84 -2.44
N VAL A 277 -6.84 18.12 -3.74
CA VAL A 277 -5.52 18.02 -4.37
C VAL A 277 -4.61 19.14 -3.89
N GLY A 278 -5.14 20.37 -3.77
CA GLY A 278 -4.41 21.52 -3.28
C GLY A 278 -3.87 21.31 -1.87
N HIS A 279 -4.67 20.73 -0.98
CA HIS A 279 -4.22 20.37 0.37
C HIS A 279 -3.03 19.39 0.36
N ARG A 280 -3.09 18.35 -0.48
CA ARG A 280 -2.00 17.38 -0.63
C ARG A 280 -0.74 17.99 -1.24
N LEU A 281 -0.88 18.86 -2.24
CA LEU A 281 0.26 19.57 -2.84
C LEU A 281 0.93 20.51 -1.83
N ARG A 282 0.13 21.23 -1.01
CA ARG A 282 0.67 22.05 0.08
C ARG A 282 1.53 21.22 1.02
N ALA A 283 1.03 20.08 1.49
CA ALA A 283 1.78 19.20 2.37
C ALA A 283 3.06 18.67 1.70
N TYR A 284 2.95 18.17 0.46
CA TYR A 284 4.07 17.67 -0.32
C TYR A 284 5.20 18.71 -0.46
N PHE A 285 4.88 19.93 -0.88
CA PHE A 285 5.90 20.97 -1.03
C PHE A 285 6.35 21.55 0.31
N ALA A 286 5.54 21.49 1.37
CA ALA A 286 5.96 21.95 2.69
C ALA A 286 7.05 21.05 3.30
N GLU A 287 7.12 19.78 2.93
CA GLU A 287 8.05 18.79 3.51
C GLU A 287 9.46 18.81 2.90
N GLY A 288 9.64 19.27 1.65
CA GLY A 288 10.98 19.26 1.06
C GLY A 288 11.13 19.93 -0.30
N THR A 289 12.38 20.18 -0.66
CA THR A 289 12.84 20.49 -2.02
C THR A 289 13.42 19.20 -2.62
N GLU A 290 12.79 18.63 -3.66
CA GLU A 290 13.35 17.47 -4.43
C GLU A 290 14.85 17.59 -4.68
#